data_AF-A0A0H3J8V0-F1
#
_entry.id   AF-A0A0H3J8V0-F1
#
_cell.length_a   1.000
_cell.length_b   1.000
_cell.length_c   1.000
_cell.angle_alpha   90.00
_cell.angle_beta   90.00
_cell.angle_gamma   90.00
#
_symmetry.space_group_name_H-M   'P 1'
#
loop_
_entity.id
_entity.type
_entity.pdbx_description
1 polymer ?
#
loop_
_entity_poly.entity_id
_entity_poly.type
_entity_poly.pdbx_seq_one_letter_code
_entity_poly.pdbx_strand_id
1 'polypeptide(L)'
;MYNFKKNKIENKSNIILDLFKRNFFIEYNNSSIETKKLMKKYFQHIYRRWYYSSLIFNNYLSPSNIINKIFLQNNLTSSTMLTVAKPILNHNKICDITFDFYEYNIENHPIIKDICLLTSFFTPDREINYNGLLQRKFIESIKYKFTIPDVFYINYITKLSFQLKIIKKLPSINCNRAQICYNSDFWESDSIMQFKKIVSSSIDISARKLSESFTEVHTYFNFNYLKSLIKNGVHMENDIENDFLKKLNLDLKYIMSLIVKKPNELSINESKILQLFNKLGCFIESYFITIMGQYLGLINPINTFTFIFPIEIQKYAKNYNINTYKELLLFNPSSLYDLSNFGETYIDSKIKGAKIENIPENIDYKKLTYSLNKLNKFNDIKLNDILNFR
;
A
#
# COMPACT_ATOMS: atom_id res chain seq x y z
N MET A 1 -11.14 27.84 12.10
CA MET A 1 -12.47 27.20 12.05
C MET A 1 -13.15 27.65 10.76
N TYR A 2 -13.01 26.88 9.68
CA TYR A 2 -13.70 27.15 8.41
C TYR A 2 -14.78 26.10 8.24
N ASN A 3 -16.03 26.53 8.35
CA ASN A 3 -17.19 25.65 8.49
C ASN A 3 -18.21 25.97 7.38
N PHE A 4 -17.85 25.76 6.11
CA PHE A 4 -18.83 25.75 5.01
C PHE A 4 -18.34 24.81 3.89
N LYS A 5 -19.25 23.96 3.37
CA LYS A 5 -19.11 22.91 2.32
C LYS A 5 -18.68 21.48 2.71
N LYS A 6 -18.35 21.18 3.97
CA LYS A 6 -17.96 19.81 4.40
C LYS A 6 -19.03 18.75 4.06
N ASN A 7 -20.32 19.03 4.35
CA ASN A 7 -21.41 18.07 4.18
C ASN A 7 -21.71 17.62 2.74
N LYS A 8 -21.45 18.45 1.71
CA LYS A 8 -21.75 18.08 0.30
C LYS A 8 -20.57 17.35 -0.38
N ILE A 9 -19.35 17.60 0.11
CA ILE A 9 -18.11 17.02 -0.41
C ILE A 9 -17.85 15.67 0.25
N GLU A 10 -18.09 15.55 1.56
CA GLU A 10 -18.19 14.27 2.26
C GLU A 10 -19.18 13.35 1.54
N ASN A 11 -20.35 13.85 1.09
CA ASN A 11 -21.31 13.01 0.38
C ASN A 11 -20.79 12.36 -0.93
N LYS A 12 -19.85 12.98 -1.65
CA LYS A 12 -19.33 12.40 -2.92
C LYS A 12 -18.21 11.38 -2.70
N SER A 13 -17.28 11.67 -1.78
CA SER A 13 -16.29 10.67 -1.38
C SER A 13 -16.94 9.51 -0.64
N ASN A 14 -17.98 9.78 0.17
CA ASN A 14 -18.77 8.76 0.87
C ASN A 14 -19.42 7.78 -0.11
N ILE A 15 -19.92 8.21 -1.27
CA ILE A 15 -20.45 7.26 -2.28
C ILE A 15 -19.42 6.20 -2.66
N ILE A 16 -18.16 6.59 -2.86
CA ILE A 16 -17.08 5.66 -3.22
C ILE A 16 -16.71 4.78 -2.02
N LEU A 17 -16.62 5.37 -0.84
CA LEU A 17 -16.25 4.68 0.39
C LEU A 17 -17.34 3.71 0.89
N ASP A 18 -18.61 4.03 0.68
CA ASP A 18 -19.76 3.17 1.00
C ASP A 18 -19.80 1.92 0.11
N LEU A 19 -19.25 1.99 -1.11
CA LEU A 19 -19.07 0.79 -1.95
C LEU A 19 -18.07 -0.17 -1.31
N PHE A 20 -16.97 0.34 -0.73
CA PHE A 20 -16.06 -0.51 0.05
C PHE A 20 -16.77 -1.14 1.22
N LYS A 21 -17.47 -0.34 2.05
CA LYS A 21 -18.21 -0.83 3.22
C LYS A 21 -19.15 -1.97 2.83
N ARG A 22 -20.00 -1.72 1.83
CA ARG A 22 -21.03 -2.67 1.42
C ARG A 22 -20.40 -3.95 0.88
N ASN A 23 -19.46 -3.86 -0.06
CA ASN A 23 -18.86 -5.04 -0.66
C ASN A 23 -18.02 -5.82 0.37
N PHE A 24 -17.34 -5.13 1.28
CA PHE A 24 -16.65 -5.76 2.41
C PHE A 24 -17.63 -6.50 3.32
N PHE A 25 -18.74 -5.88 3.72
CA PHE A 25 -19.71 -6.49 4.63
C PHE A 25 -20.50 -7.64 4.00
N ILE A 26 -20.78 -7.60 2.69
CA ILE A 26 -21.35 -8.74 1.97
C ILE A 26 -20.44 -9.96 2.13
N GLU A 27 -19.16 -9.83 1.78
CA GLU A 27 -18.21 -10.93 1.91
C GLU A 27 -17.93 -11.30 3.36
N TYR A 28 -17.78 -10.31 4.24
CA TYR A 28 -17.47 -10.53 5.64
C TYR A 28 -18.59 -11.31 6.31
N ASN A 29 -19.86 -10.94 6.10
CA ASN A 29 -20.99 -11.60 6.75
C ASN A 29 -21.18 -13.04 6.24
N ASN A 30 -20.98 -13.27 4.94
CA ASN A 30 -21.11 -14.57 4.29
C ASN A 30 -19.89 -15.50 4.50
N SER A 31 -18.80 -14.99 5.06
CA SER A 31 -17.57 -15.75 5.29
C SER A 31 -17.60 -16.64 6.55
N SER A 32 -16.79 -17.71 6.51
CA SER A 32 -16.52 -18.56 7.67
C SER A 32 -15.84 -17.79 8.82
N ILE A 33 -15.86 -18.35 10.03
CA ILE A 33 -15.23 -17.74 11.21
C ILE A 33 -13.72 -17.53 11.00
N GLU A 34 -13.04 -18.47 10.35
CA GLU A 34 -11.61 -18.37 10.05
C GLU A 34 -11.33 -17.24 9.06
N THR A 35 -12.10 -17.18 7.97
CA THR A 35 -11.98 -16.11 6.98
C THR A 35 -12.27 -14.74 7.61
N LYS A 36 -13.29 -14.62 8.48
CA LYS A 36 -13.57 -13.40 9.25
C LYS A 36 -12.38 -12.97 10.11
N LYS A 37 -11.67 -13.91 10.76
CA LYS A 37 -10.46 -13.62 11.54
C LYS A 37 -9.35 -13.06 10.64
N LEU A 38 -9.16 -13.65 9.45
CA LEU A 38 -8.16 -13.21 8.47
C LEU A 38 -8.49 -11.83 7.90
N MET A 39 -9.76 -11.60 7.51
CA MET A 39 -10.23 -10.30 7.03
C MET A 39 -10.00 -9.20 8.07
N LYS A 40 -10.27 -9.47 9.35
CA LYS A 40 -9.96 -8.53 10.44
C LYS A 40 -8.46 -8.27 10.58
N LYS A 41 -7.66 -9.34 10.52
CA LYS A 41 -6.20 -9.28 10.69
C LYS A 41 -5.53 -8.47 9.58
N TYR A 42 -6.01 -8.59 8.35
CA TYR A 42 -5.44 -7.95 7.15
C TYR A 42 -6.35 -6.88 6.54
N PHE A 43 -7.22 -6.30 7.37
CA PHE A 43 -8.23 -5.32 6.94
C PHE A 43 -7.61 -4.16 6.14
N GLN A 44 -6.49 -3.61 6.60
CA GLN A 44 -5.79 -2.52 5.90
C GLN A 44 -5.25 -2.93 4.52
N HIS A 45 -4.79 -4.18 4.35
CA HIS A 45 -4.34 -4.66 3.05
C HIS A 45 -5.49 -4.81 2.06
N ILE A 46 -6.62 -5.37 2.53
CA ILE A 46 -7.83 -5.50 1.71
C ILE A 46 -8.29 -4.12 1.25
N TYR A 47 -8.36 -3.16 2.19
CA TYR A 47 -8.73 -1.79 1.88
C TYR A 47 -7.74 -1.13 0.92
N ARG A 48 -6.42 -1.19 1.18
CA ARG A 48 -5.39 -0.59 0.32
C ARG A 48 -5.47 -1.12 -1.11
N ARG A 49 -5.58 -2.45 -1.26
CA ARG A 49 -5.68 -3.08 -2.58
C ARG A 49 -6.92 -2.60 -3.32
N TRP A 50 -8.07 -2.55 -2.67
CA TRP A 50 -9.28 -1.96 -3.25
C TRP A 50 -9.09 -0.48 -3.60
N TYR A 51 -8.49 0.31 -2.71
CA TYR A 51 -8.37 1.76 -2.82
C TYR A 51 -7.52 2.24 -4.02
N TYR A 52 -6.48 1.47 -4.37
CA TYR A 52 -5.63 1.74 -5.55
C TYR A 52 -6.01 0.91 -6.78
N SER A 53 -6.98 0.00 -6.65
CA SER A 53 -7.50 -0.74 -7.80
C SER A 53 -8.56 0.05 -8.52
N SER A 54 -8.60 -0.14 -9.83
CA SER A 54 -9.62 0.41 -10.67
C SER A 54 -11.03 -0.07 -10.28
N LEU A 55 -12.00 0.84 -10.30
CA LEU A 55 -13.41 0.48 -10.14
C LEU A 55 -14.01 -0.21 -11.38
N ILE A 56 -13.39 -0.07 -12.55
CA ILE A 56 -13.86 -0.65 -13.83
C ILE A 56 -12.67 -1.15 -14.63
N PHE A 57 -12.68 -2.43 -14.98
CA PHE A 57 -11.55 -3.12 -15.60
C PHE A 57 -10.86 -2.34 -16.73
N ASN A 58 -9.52 -2.34 -16.71
CA ASN A 58 -8.64 -1.71 -17.69
C ASN A 58 -8.80 -0.18 -17.79
N ASN A 59 -8.91 0.49 -16.64
CA ASN A 59 -8.87 1.94 -16.57
C ASN A 59 -8.10 2.43 -15.34
N TYR A 60 -7.94 3.75 -15.21
CA TYR A 60 -7.23 4.39 -14.11
C TYR A 60 -8.14 4.90 -12.99
N LEU A 61 -9.45 4.70 -13.08
CA LEU A 61 -10.44 5.24 -12.13
C LEU A 61 -10.45 4.43 -10.81
N SER A 62 -9.42 4.61 -10.00
CA SER A 62 -9.33 4.08 -8.65
C SER A 62 -10.04 4.98 -7.63
N PRO A 63 -10.49 4.44 -6.48
CA PRO A 63 -10.96 5.25 -5.35
C PRO A 63 -9.98 6.35 -4.94
N SER A 64 -8.69 6.05 -4.89
CA SER A 64 -7.63 7.03 -4.58
C SER A 64 -7.68 8.25 -5.50
N ASN A 65 -7.79 8.00 -6.79
CA ASN A 65 -7.73 9.02 -7.83
C ASN A 65 -8.97 9.90 -7.82
N ILE A 66 -10.13 9.27 -7.68
CA ILE A 66 -11.42 9.97 -7.58
C ILE A 66 -11.46 10.84 -6.33
N ILE A 67 -11.08 10.29 -5.17
CA ILE A 67 -11.13 11.02 -3.90
C ILE A 67 -10.16 12.20 -3.94
N ASN A 68 -8.90 12.00 -4.33
CA ASN A 68 -7.93 13.09 -4.45
C ASN A 68 -8.43 14.20 -5.37
N LYS A 69 -9.01 13.84 -6.52
CA LYS A 69 -9.60 14.83 -7.44
C LYS A 69 -10.75 15.61 -6.82
N ILE A 70 -11.65 14.96 -6.07
CA ILE A 70 -12.73 15.63 -5.35
C ILE A 70 -12.16 16.67 -4.38
N PHE A 71 -11.14 16.31 -3.60
CA PHE A 71 -10.55 17.22 -2.62
C PHE A 71 -9.85 18.41 -3.27
N LEU A 72 -9.11 18.18 -4.36
CA LEU A 72 -8.43 19.22 -5.15
C LEU A 72 -9.42 20.19 -5.81
N GLN A 73 -10.44 19.68 -6.50
CA GLN A 73 -11.44 20.52 -7.21
C GLN A 73 -12.23 21.43 -6.28
N ASN A 74 -12.36 21.05 -5.01
CA ASN A 74 -13.05 21.84 -4.01
C ASN A 74 -12.12 22.80 -3.24
N ASN A 75 -10.85 22.92 -3.65
CA ASN A 75 -9.82 23.70 -2.96
C ASN A 75 -9.69 23.36 -1.46
N LEU A 76 -9.96 22.10 -1.09
CA LEU A 76 -9.85 21.66 0.31
C LEU A 76 -8.40 21.39 0.72
N THR A 77 -7.55 21.14 -0.26
CA THR A 77 -6.10 20.94 -0.12
C THR A 77 -5.44 21.28 -1.44
N SER A 78 -4.18 21.71 -1.39
CA SER A 78 -3.31 21.82 -2.56
C SER A 78 -2.46 20.56 -2.77
N SER A 79 -2.66 19.53 -1.94
CA SER A 79 -1.79 18.36 -1.82
C SER A 79 -2.58 17.04 -1.89
N THR A 80 -1.86 15.93 -1.73
CA THR A 80 -2.41 14.58 -1.77
C THR A 80 -3.09 14.22 -0.45
N MET A 81 -4.29 13.63 -0.51
CA MET A 81 -5.03 13.07 0.61
C MET A 81 -4.85 11.55 0.70
N LEU A 82 -4.44 11.08 1.87
CA LEU A 82 -4.56 9.69 2.27
C LEU A 82 -5.92 9.46 2.92
N THR A 83 -6.66 8.48 2.42
CA THR A 83 -7.86 7.98 3.09
C THR A 83 -7.55 6.65 3.77
N VAL A 84 -7.82 6.53 5.07
CA VAL A 84 -7.60 5.31 5.85
C VAL A 84 -8.92 4.78 6.39
N ALA A 85 -9.25 3.53 6.09
CA ALA A 85 -10.39 2.85 6.70
C ALA A 85 -10.05 2.41 8.12
N LYS A 86 -10.95 2.56 9.09
CA LYS A 86 -10.79 2.07 10.47
C LYS A 86 -11.97 1.19 10.85
N PRO A 87 -11.75 -0.09 11.22
CA PRO A 87 -12.85 -0.95 11.63
C PRO A 87 -13.32 -0.57 13.04
N ILE A 88 -14.64 -0.40 13.20
CA ILE A 88 -15.30 -0.32 14.51
C ILE A 88 -15.54 -1.76 14.98
N LEU A 89 -14.98 -2.09 16.15
CA LEU A 89 -15.06 -3.43 16.72
C LEU A 89 -16.08 -3.49 17.86
N ASN A 90 -17.01 -4.44 17.79
CA ASN A 90 -17.83 -4.84 18.93
C ASN A 90 -17.69 -6.35 19.17
N HIS A 91 -17.40 -6.76 20.40
CA HIS A 91 -17.13 -8.15 20.78
C HIS A 91 -16.21 -8.89 19.78
N ASN A 92 -15.09 -8.25 19.41
CA ASN A 92 -14.10 -8.76 18.44
C ASN A 92 -14.58 -8.97 16.99
N LYS A 93 -15.81 -8.54 16.65
CA LYS A 93 -16.35 -8.52 15.28
C LYS A 93 -16.28 -7.10 14.70
N ILE A 94 -16.08 -6.99 13.39
CA ILE A 94 -16.18 -5.71 12.68
C ILE A 94 -17.67 -5.42 12.49
N CYS A 95 -18.14 -4.30 13.02
CA CYS A 95 -19.56 -3.92 12.96
C CYS A 95 -19.82 -2.74 12.03
N ASP A 96 -18.85 -1.84 11.91
CA ASP A 96 -18.86 -0.76 10.93
C ASP A 96 -17.40 -0.40 10.58
N ILE A 97 -17.23 0.50 9.62
CA ILE A 97 -15.95 1.02 9.17
C ILE A 97 -16.06 2.54 9.15
N THR A 98 -15.15 3.26 9.77
CA THR A 98 -15.01 4.71 9.59
C THR A 98 -13.88 5.01 8.62
N PHE A 99 -13.85 6.23 8.08
CA PHE A 99 -12.77 6.67 7.20
C PHE A 99 -12.19 7.96 7.74
N ASP A 100 -10.87 7.97 7.91
CA ASP A 100 -10.12 9.15 8.28
C ASP A 100 -9.37 9.67 7.06
N PHE A 101 -9.24 10.99 6.97
CA PHE A 101 -8.53 11.67 5.90
C PHE A 101 -7.31 12.39 6.46
N TYR A 102 -6.15 12.14 5.89
CA TYR A 102 -4.89 12.76 6.27
C TYR A 102 -4.31 13.47 5.05
N GLU A 103 -4.02 14.76 5.19
CA GLU A 103 -3.33 15.52 4.16
C GLU A 103 -1.82 15.25 4.25
N TYR A 104 -1.20 14.92 3.13
CA TYR A 104 0.25 14.90 3.02
C TYR A 104 0.74 16.31 2.77
N ASN A 105 1.30 16.94 3.78
CA ASN A 105 1.99 18.21 3.64
C ASN A 105 3.37 18.13 4.31
N ILE A 106 4.29 18.95 3.84
CA ILE A 106 5.69 18.87 4.29
C ILE A 106 5.86 19.36 5.72
N GLU A 107 5.04 20.32 6.15
CA GLU A 107 5.13 20.96 7.47
C GLU A 107 4.65 20.03 8.60
N ASN A 108 3.70 19.14 8.31
CA ASN A 108 2.90 18.38 9.27
C ASN A 108 2.58 16.95 8.75
N HIS A 109 3.53 16.32 8.06
CA HIS A 109 3.34 15.00 7.47
C HIS A 109 2.96 13.94 8.53
N PRO A 110 1.93 13.09 8.32
CA PRO A 110 1.47 12.11 9.32
C PRO A 110 2.56 11.19 9.86
N ILE A 111 3.50 10.79 9.00
CA ILE A 111 4.62 9.92 9.39
C ILE A 111 5.49 10.49 10.53
N ILE A 112 5.67 11.82 10.61
CA ILE A 112 6.49 12.43 11.66
C ILE A 112 5.79 12.26 13.01
N LYS A 113 4.46 12.47 13.05
CA LYS A 113 3.63 12.22 14.24
C LYS A 113 3.67 10.75 14.64
N ASP A 114 3.60 9.85 13.68
CA ASP A 114 3.67 8.42 13.95
C ASP A 114 5.05 7.99 14.47
N ILE A 115 6.15 8.57 13.99
CA ILE A 115 7.49 8.37 14.55
C ILE A 115 7.55 8.89 15.99
N CYS A 116 7.04 10.10 16.27
CA CYS A 116 6.94 10.64 17.63
C CYS A 116 6.09 9.74 18.56
N LEU A 117 4.97 9.24 18.07
CA LEU A 117 4.14 8.30 18.83
C LEU A 117 4.91 6.99 19.09
N LEU A 118 5.64 6.48 18.08
CA LEU A 118 6.43 5.27 18.22
C LEU A 118 7.47 5.40 19.33
N THR A 119 8.19 6.53 19.40
CA THR A 119 9.24 6.71 20.42
C THR A 119 8.70 6.58 21.82
N SER A 120 7.46 7.04 22.10
CA SER A 120 6.83 6.87 23.42
C SER A 120 6.73 5.41 23.90
N PHE A 121 6.71 4.44 22.98
CA PHE A 121 6.72 3.03 23.32
C PHE A 121 8.12 2.50 23.64
N PHE A 122 9.19 3.24 23.38
CA PHE A 122 10.59 2.86 23.66
C PHE A 122 11.16 3.57 24.90
N THR A 123 10.31 4.13 25.78
CA THR A 123 10.69 4.72 27.07
C THR A 123 10.24 3.83 28.25
N PRO A 124 11.11 3.50 29.22
CA PRO A 124 12.56 3.71 29.17
C PRO A 124 13.23 2.86 28.07
N ASP A 125 12.64 1.71 27.75
CA ASP A 125 13.09 0.82 26.68
C ASP A 125 11.98 -0.19 26.30
N ARG A 126 12.20 -1.01 25.27
CA ARG A 126 11.25 -2.00 24.76
C ARG A 126 11.92 -3.27 24.25
N GLU A 127 11.28 -4.41 24.49
CA GLU A 127 11.69 -5.68 23.90
C GLU A 127 11.39 -5.71 22.38
N ILE A 128 12.38 -6.19 21.63
CA ILE A 128 12.32 -6.37 20.18
C ILE A 128 12.70 -7.82 19.84
N ASN A 129 12.31 -8.29 18.66
CA ASN A 129 12.76 -9.58 18.17
C ASN A 129 14.19 -9.49 17.60
N TYR A 130 14.74 -10.63 17.16
CA TYR A 130 16.09 -10.72 16.59
C TYR A 130 16.30 -9.84 15.34
N ASN A 131 15.23 -9.53 14.60
CA ASN A 131 15.23 -8.64 13.44
C ASN A 131 15.08 -7.16 13.79
N GLY A 132 15.07 -6.79 15.08
CA GLY A 132 14.89 -5.41 15.51
C GLY A 132 13.46 -4.89 15.38
N LEU A 133 12.45 -5.76 15.35
CA LEU A 133 11.04 -5.38 15.26
C LEU A 133 10.30 -5.60 16.58
N LEU A 134 9.24 -4.81 16.80
CA LEU A 134 8.32 -5.02 17.92
C LEU A 134 7.65 -6.40 17.83
N GLN A 135 7.36 -7.00 18.99
CA GLN A 135 6.63 -8.25 19.03
C GLN A 135 5.21 -8.08 18.44
N ARG A 136 4.76 -9.08 17.68
CA ARG A 136 3.46 -9.02 16.98
C ARG A 136 2.29 -8.73 17.95
N LYS A 137 2.25 -9.40 19.11
CA LYS A 137 1.18 -9.21 20.10
C LYS A 137 1.10 -7.73 20.55
N PHE A 138 2.26 -7.11 20.74
CA PHE A 138 2.33 -5.70 21.10
C PHE A 138 1.84 -4.79 19.98
N ILE A 139 2.29 -5.00 18.73
CA ILE A 139 1.82 -4.24 17.57
C ILE A 139 0.29 -4.30 17.45
N GLU A 140 -0.31 -5.48 17.57
CA GLU A 140 -1.76 -5.66 17.49
C GLU A 140 -2.51 -4.87 18.58
N SER A 141 -1.90 -4.62 19.75
CA SER A 141 -2.48 -3.82 20.84
C SER A 141 -2.40 -2.31 20.63
N ILE A 142 -1.42 -1.82 19.85
CA ILE A 142 -1.19 -0.38 19.66
C ILE A 142 -1.57 0.13 18.28
N LYS A 143 -1.77 -0.75 17.29
CA LYS A 143 -1.85 -0.34 15.87
C LYS A 143 -2.92 0.70 15.57
N TYR A 144 -4.04 0.69 16.28
CA TYR A 144 -5.13 1.65 16.07
C TYR A 144 -4.82 3.07 16.55
N LYS A 145 -3.68 3.29 17.23
CA LYS A 145 -3.18 4.62 17.61
C LYS A 145 -2.43 5.32 16.48
N PHE A 146 -1.93 4.57 15.49
CA PHE A 146 -1.17 5.12 14.36
C PHE A 146 -2.11 5.56 13.22
N THR A 147 -1.61 6.43 12.35
CA THR A 147 -2.34 6.88 11.14
C THR A 147 -2.83 5.69 10.33
N ILE A 148 -1.93 4.75 10.00
CA ILE A 148 -2.24 3.52 9.27
C ILE A 148 -2.19 2.35 10.25
N PRO A 149 -3.35 1.75 10.62
CA PRO A 149 -3.41 0.73 11.65
C PRO A 149 -3.06 -0.66 11.11
N ASP A 150 -1.82 -0.78 10.63
CA ASP A 150 -1.29 -1.97 9.96
C ASP A 150 0.06 -2.43 10.57
N VAL A 151 0.25 -3.75 10.59
CA VAL A 151 1.46 -4.36 11.16
C VAL A 151 2.70 -4.08 10.29
N PHE A 152 2.56 -4.05 8.97
CA PHE A 152 3.69 -3.75 8.07
C PHE A 152 4.07 -2.29 8.15
N TYR A 153 3.10 -1.37 8.25
CA TYR A 153 3.37 0.04 8.49
C TYR A 153 4.17 0.25 9.78
N ILE A 154 3.74 -0.35 10.89
CA ILE A 154 4.43 -0.20 12.19
C ILE A 154 5.84 -0.82 12.16
N ASN A 155 6.00 -1.97 11.50
CA ASN A 155 7.32 -2.56 11.27
C ASN A 155 8.22 -1.66 10.41
N TYR A 156 7.65 -1.01 9.40
CA TYR A 156 8.36 -0.05 8.56
C TYR A 156 8.84 1.15 9.37
N ILE A 157 7.97 1.85 10.10
CA ILE A 157 8.38 3.01 10.91
C ILE A 157 9.35 2.63 12.03
N THR A 158 9.29 1.39 12.54
CA THR A 158 10.29 0.85 13.47
C THR A 158 11.66 0.77 12.81
N LYS A 159 11.77 0.13 11.64
CA LYS A 159 13.03 0.06 10.87
C LYS A 159 13.54 1.44 10.47
N LEU A 160 12.64 2.32 10.06
CA LEU A 160 12.95 3.71 9.73
C LEU A 160 13.55 4.44 10.93
N SER A 161 12.98 4.26 12.13
CA SER A 161 13.50 4.88 13.36
C SER A 161 14.87 4.36 13.76
N PHE A 162 15.18 3.08 13.51
CA PHE A 162 16.55 2.56 13.64
C PHE A 162 17.50 3.18 12.61
N GLN A 163 17.08 3.28 11.34
CA GLN A 163 17.88 3.87 10.27
C GLN A 163 18.21 5.35 10.54
N LEU A 164 17.22 6.09 11.05
CA LEU A 164 17.35 7.47 11.45
C LEU A 164 18.06 7.64 12.81
N LYS A 165 18.51 6.56 13.45
CA LYS A 165 19.16 6.58 14.77
C LYS A 165 18.33 7.23 15.88
N ILE A 166 17.00 7.24 15.73
CA ILE A 166 16.05 7.71 16.75
C ILE A 166 15.86 6.64 17.84
N ILE A 167 16.06 5.38 17.48
CA ILE A 167 16.04 4.23 18.39
C ILE A 167 17.35 3.46 18.19
N LYS A 168 17.91 2.95 19.30
CA LYS A 168 19.11 2.10 19.27
C LYS A 168 18.89 0.79 20.02
N LYS A 169 19.55 -0.26 19.55
CA LYS A 169 19.58 -1.55 20.25
C LYS A 169 20.46 -1.43 21.50
N LEU A 170 20.01 -2.00 22.61
CA LEU A 170 20.76 -2.09 23.85
C LEU A 170 21.60 -3.37 23.88
N PRO A 171 22.82 -3.33 24.46
CA PRO A 171 23.50 -4.55 24.85
C PRO A 171 22.66 -5.23 25.95
N SER A 172 22.31 -6.49 25.75
CA SER A 172 21.44 -7.24 26.65
C SER A 172 21.79 -8.73 26.60
N ILE A 173 21.72 -9.40 27.75
CA ILE A 173 21.97 -10.84 27.87
C ILE A 173 20.62 -11.57 27.76
N ASN A 174 20.54 -12.61 26.93
CA ASN A 174 19.35 -13.46 26.73
C ASN A 174 18.06 -12.76 26.25
N CYS A 175 18.10 -11.46 25.91
CA CYS A 175 16.98 -10.74 25.33
C CYS A 175 17.47 -9.66 24.36
N ASN A 176 16.60 -9.21 23.46
CA ASN A 176 16.88 -8.08 22.58
C ASN A 176 16.02 -6.89 23.02
N ARG A 177 16.65 -5.78 23.41
CA ARG A 177 15.96 -4.58 23.86
C ARG A 177 16.44 -3.37 23.07
N ALA A 178 15.61 -2.35 22.98
CA ALA A 178 15.92 -1.11 22.30
C ALA A 178 15.33 0.07 23.07
N GLN A 179 15.96 1.23 22.96
CA GLN A 179 15.52 2.46 23.63
C GLN A 179 15.62 3.66 22.69
N ILE A 180 14.95 4.74 23.05
CA ILE A 180 15.13 6.03 22.37
C ILE A 180 16.61 6.43 22.43
N CYS A 181 17.11 6.93 21.31
CA CYS A 181 18.35 7.67 21.22
C CYS A 181 18.00 9.07 20.71
N TYR A 182 18.33 10.11 21.47
CA TYR A 182 18.12 11.47 20.97
C TYR A 182 19.06 11.71 19.79
N ASN A 183 18.48 12.02 18.63
CA ASN A 183 19.21 12.42 17.43
C ASN A 183 18.88 13.89 17.13
N SER A 184 19.71 14.80 17.62
CA SER A 184 19.57 16.24 17.41
C SER A 184 19.49 16.60 15.93
N ASP A 185 20.32 15.97 15.09
CA ASP A 185 20.32 16.20 13.65
C ASP A 185 18.94 15.97 13.02
N PHE A 186 18.15 15.03 13.53
CA PHE A 186 16.79 14.80 13.08
C PHE A 186 15.81 15.75 13.78
N TRP A 187 15.76 15.74 15.11
CA TRP A 187 14.71 16.42 15.88
C TRP A 187 14.79 17.95 15.85
N GLU A 188 15.98 18.52 15.70
CA GLU A 188 16.19 19.97 15.67
C GLU A 188 16.15 20.52 14.24
N SER A 189 16.11 19.66 13.23
CA SER A 189 15.98 20.09 11.83
C SER A 189 14.54 20.48 11.48
N ASP A 190 14.36 21.37 10.50
CA ASP A 190 13.04 21.76 10.01
C ASP A 190 12.28 20.58 9.38
N SER A 191 10.95 20.72 9.23
CA SER A 191 10.10 19.63 8.71
C SER A 191 10.51 19.16 7.31
N ILE A 192 11.04 20.06 6.47
CA ILE A 192 11.52 19.72 5.12
C ILE A 192 12.73 18.78 5.22
N MET A 193 13.70 19.12 6.07
CA MET A 193 14.91 18.34 6.28
C MET A 193 14.61 17.00 6.97
N GLN A 194 13.71 16.99 7.96
CA GLN A 194 13.23 15.76 8.57
C GLN A 194 12.64 14.82 7.52
N PHE A 195 11.75 15.34 6.69
CA PHE A 195 11.12 14.55 5.64
C PHE A 195 12.12 14.09 4.58
N LYS A 196 13.08 14.92 4.17
CA LYS A 196 14.18 14.52 3.27
C LYS A 196 14.97 13.33 3.82
N LYS A 197 15.29 13.33 5.12
CA LYS A 197 15.97 12.21 5.80
C LYS A 197 15.10 10.95 5.82
N ILE A 198 13.80 11.09 6.04
CA ILE A 198 12.82 10.00 5.99
C ILE A 198 12.76 9.37 4.60
N VAL A 199 12.65 10.19 3.55
CA VAL A 199 12.60 9.70 2.16
C VAL A 199 13.89 8.97 1.80
N SER A 200 15.05 9.57 2.06
CA SER A 200 16.35 8.95 1.80
C SER A 200 16.50 7.61 2.55
N SER A 201 16.18 7.59 3.84
CA SER A 201 16.25 6.37 4.65
C SER A 201 15.27 5.29 4.18
N SER A 202 14.10 5.70 3.68
CA SER A 202 13.11 4.77 3.14
C SER A 202 13.58 4.13 1.84
N ILE A 203 14.20 4.90 0.94
CA ILE A 203 14.81 4.39 -0.30
C ILE A 203 15.93 3.38 0.03
N ASP A 204 16.78 3.68 1.02
CA ASP A 204 17.83 2.76 1.46
C ASP A 204 17.25 1.45 2.03
N ILE A 205 16.21 1.54 2.86
CA ILE A 205 15.49 0.37 3.39
C ILE A 205 14.92 -0.48 2.24
N SER A 206 14.28 0.16 1.26
CA SER A 206 13.75 -0.50 0.06
C SER A 206 14.85 -1.20 -0.73
N ALA A 207 15.96 -0.51 -1.02
CA ALA A 207 17.08 -1.03 -1.78
C ALA A 207 17.70 -2.27 -1.12
N ARG A 208 17.95 -2.21 0.19
CA ARG A 208 18.46 -3.35 0.95
C ARG A 208 17.50 -4.52 0.93
N LYS A 209 16.21 -4.29 1.21
CA LYS A 209 15.21 -5.37 1.24
C LYS A 209 15.03 -6.05 -0.12
N LEU A 210 15.00 -5.29 -1.20
CA LEU A 210 14.89 -5.84 -2.54
C LEU A 210 16.18 -6.57 -2.95
N SER A 211 17.36 -6.01 -2.68
CA SER A 211 18.65 -6.67 -2.96
C SER A 211 18.83 -7.96 -2.17
N GLU A 212 18.44 -8.01 -0.89
CA GLU A 212 18.43 -9.24 -0.08
C GLU A 212 17.46 -10.30 -0.63
N SER A 213 16.39 -9.87 -1.31
CA SER A 213 15.34 -10.76 -1.81
C SER A 213 15.62 -11.31 -3.21
N PHE A 214 16.43 -10.60 -4.00
CA PHE A 214 16.76 -10.90 -5.40
C PHE A 214 18.27 -10.89 -5.61
N THR A 215 18.93 -11.93 -5.12
CA THR A 215 20.39 -12.09 -5.21
C THR A 215 20.85 -12.50 -6.61
N GLU A 216 19.93 -12.93 -7.47
CA GLU A 216 20.20 -13.39 -8.84
C GLU A 216 20.74 -12.27 -9.74
N VAL A 217 20.37 -11.01 -9.45
CA VAL A 217 20.91 -9.84 -10.14
C VAL A 217 21.57 -8.91 -9.11
N HIS A 218 22.84 -9.19 -8.84
CA HIS A 218 23.62 -8.41 -7.87
C HIS A 218 23.50 -6.90 -8.12
N THR A 219 23.20 -6.15 -7.07
CA THR A 219 23.21 -4.68 -7.03
C THR A 219 22.20 -3.97 -7.96
N TYR A 220 21.25 -4.70 -8.56
CA TYR A 220 20.21 -4.09 -9.39
C TYR A 220 19.37 -3.07 -8.60
N PHE A 221 18.80 -3.51 -7.48
CA PHE A 221 18.03 -2.65 -6.59
C PHE A 221 18.94 -1.85 -5.64
N ASN A 222 19.55 -0.79 -6.17
CA ASN A 222 20.35 0.15 -5.38
C ASN A 222 19.61 1.48 -5.13
N PHE A 223 20.16 2.26 -4.19
CA PHE A 223 19.60 3.55 -3.80
C PHE A 223 19.38 4.50 -4.98
N ASN A 224 20.36 4.59 -5.90
CA ASN A 224 20.31 5.54 -7.02
C ASN A 224 19.20 5.16 -8.01
N TYR A 225 19.07 3.88 -8.33
CA TYR A 225 18.00 3.37 -9.19
C TYR A 225 16.61 3.66 -8.58
N LEU A 226 16.38 3.28 -7.32
CA LEU A 226 15.10 3.53 -6.67
C LEU A 226 14.81 5.03 -6.50
N LYS A 227 15.83 5.86 -6.28
CA LYS A 227 15.70 7.32 -6.25
C LYS A 227 15.35 7.90 -7.63
N SER A 228 15.86 7.34 -8.72
CA SER A 228 15.52 7.81 -10.07
C SER A 228 14.09 7.50 -10.46
N LEU A 229 13.51 6.44 -9.89
CA LEU A 229 12.10 6.07 -10.09
C LEU A 229 11.14 7.10 -9.46
N ILE A 230 11.53 7.79 -8.38
CA ILE A 230 10.72 8.84 -7.72
C ILE A 230 10.95 10.20 -8.40
N LYS A 231 10.74 10.26 -9.70
CA LYS A 231 10.87 11.50 -10.51
C LYS A 231 9.89 11.58 -11.67
N ASN A 232 9.40 10.44 -12.15
CA ASN A 232 8.52 10.32 -13.30
C ASN A 232 7.40 9.33 -12.98
N GLY A 233 6.36 9.32 -13.81
CA GLY A 233 5.47 8.16 -13.88
C GLY A 233 6.23 6.94 -14.40
N VAL A 234 5.87 5.75 -13.92
CA VAL A 234 6.55 4.49 -14.22
C VAL A 234 5.52 3.38 -14.44
N HIS A 235 5.69 2.64 -15.53
CA HIS A 235 5.01 1.38 -15.80
C HIS A 235 5.81 0.22 -15.19
N MET A 236 5.22 -0.48 -14.22
CA MET A 236 5.92 -1.53 -13.46
C MET A 236 6.47 -2.64 -14.36
N GLU A 237 5.63 -3.14 -15.27
CA GLU A 237 5.98 -4.20 -16.21
C GLU A 237 7.09 -3.76 -17.17
N ASN A 238 6.98 -2.57 -17.76
CA ASN A 238 7.87 -2.10 -18.83
C ASN A 238 9.20 -1.55 -18.33
N ASP A 239 9.21 -0.87 -17.18
CA ASP A 239 10.34 -0.06 -16.73
C ASP A 239 11.14 -0.72 -15.59
N ILE A 240 10.51 -1.59 -14.80
CA ILE A 240 11.18 -2.25 -13.67
C ILE A 240 11.30 -3.75 -13.94
N GLU A 241 10.19 -4.43 -14.19
CA GLU A 241 10.19 -5.89 -14.33
C GLU A 241 10.93 -6.32 -15.60
N ASN A 242 10.64 -5.72 -16.75
CA ASN A 242 11.33 -6.00 -18.00
C ASN A 242 12.85 -5.76 -17.91
N ASP A 243 13.27 -4.67 -17.29
CA ASP A 243 14.69 -4.36 -17.13
C ASP A 243 15.40 -5.33 -16.20
N PHE A 244 14.74 -5.77 -15.12
CA PHE A 244 15.25 -6.84 -14.27
C PHE A 244 15.35 -8.18 -15.01
N LEU A 245 14.32 -8.55 -15.77
CA LEU A 245 14.27 -9.81 -16.52
C LEU A 245 15.33 -9.88 -17.61
N LYS A 246 15.59 -8.77 -18.33
CA LYS A 246 16.68 -8.69 -19.30
C LYS A 246 18.04 -8.99 -18.68
N LYS A 247 18.28 -8.60 -17.42
CA LYS A 247 19.52 -8.94 -16.70
C LYS A 247 19.66 -10.43 -16.40
N LEU A 248 18.56 -11.17 -16.39
CA LEU A 248 18.50 -12.62 -16.27
C LEU A 248 18.45 -13.34 -17.63
N ASN A 249 18.63 -12.62 -18.75
CA ASN A 249 18.43 -13.12 -20.10
C ASN A 249 17.02 -13.72 -20.33
N LEU A 250 16.00 -13.16 -19.67
CA LEU A 250 14.60 -13.53 -19.84
C LEU A 250 13.87 -12.45 -20.65
N ASP A 251 12.99 -12.89 -21.54
CA ASP A 251 12.11 -12.02 -22.33
C ASP A 251 10.72 -11.92 -21.68
N LEU A 252 10.24 -10.70 -21.50
CA LEU A 252 8.89 -10.43 -21.01
C LEU A 252 7.83 -11.09 -21.89
N LYS A 253 7.99 -11.09 -23.23
CA LYS A 253 7.02 -11.74 -24.13
C LYS A 253 6.92 -13.24 -23.88
N TYR A 254 8.06 -13.87 -23.58
CA TYR A 254 8.07 -15.28 -23.20
C TYR A 254 7.29 -15.49 -21.90
N ILE A 255 7.51 -14.67 -20.87
CA ILE A 255 6.75 -14.76 -19.61
C ILE A 255 5.25 -14.57 -19.83
N MET A 256 4.85 -13.60 -20.65
CA MET A 256 3.43 -13.39 -21.00
C MET A 256 2.82 -14.62 -21.67
N SER A 257 3.58 -15.32 -22.52
CA SER A 257 3.15 -16.58 -23.12
C SER A 257 2.99 -17.72 -22.10
N LEU A 258 3.72 -17.67 -20.98
CA LEU A 258 3.58 -18.65 -19.90
C LEU A 258 2.37 -18.37 -19.01
N ILE A 259 2.02 -17.10 -18.77
CA ILE A 259 0.90 -16.71 -17.89
C ILE A 259 -0.44 -17.25 -18.42
N VAL A 260 -0.60 -17.37 -19.73
CA VAL A 260 -1.82 -17.87 -20.36
C VAL A 260 -1.93 -19.40 -20.39
N LYS A 261 -0.85 -20.14 -20.08
CA LYS A 261 -0.87 -21.60 -20.03
C LYS A 261 -1.61 -22.10 -18.80
N LYS A 262 -2.19 -23.30 -18.90
CA LYS A 262 -2.76 -23.95 -17.73
C LYS A 262 -1.64 -24.43 -16.79
N PRO A 263 -1.88 -24.49 -15.46
CA PRO A 263 -0.84 -24.89 -14.51
C PRO A 263 -0.21 -26.26 -14.78
N ASN A 264 -0.97 -27.21 -15.33
CA ASN A 264 -0.51 -28.55 -15.68
C ASN A 264 0.27 -28.62 -17.00
N GLU A 265 0.28 -27.55 -17.80
CA GLU A 265 1.05 -27.43 -19.05
C GLU A 265 2.42 -26.78 -18.82
N LEU A 266 2.68 -26.26 -17.62
CA LEU A 266 3.94 -25.64 -17.26
C LEU A 266 4.98 -26.69 -16.86
N SER A 267 6.14 -26.64 -17.50
CA SER A 267 7.33 -27.33 -17.00
C SER A 267 7.78 -26.77 -15.64
N ILE A 268 8.60 -27.53 -14.92
CA ILE A 268 9.16 -27.12 -13.63
C ILE A 268 9.92 -25.78 -13.76
N ASN A 269 10.65 -25.59 -14.86
CA ASN A 269 11.42 -24.37 -15.08
C ASN A 269 10.50 -23.17 -15.38
N GLU A 270 9.48 -23.34 -16.22
CA GLU A 270 8.49 -22.30 -16.49
C GLU A 270 7.74 -21.88 -15.22
N SER A 271 7.38 -22.85 -14.37
CA SER A 271 6.77 -22.57 -13.07
C SER A 271 7.68 -21.74 -12.16
N LYS A 272 8.99 -22.06 -12.11
CA LYS A 272 9.97 -21.26 -11.36
C LYS A 272 10.11 -19.84 -11.89
N ILE A 273 10.10 -19.65 -13.21
CA ILE A 273 10.16 -18.33 -13.84
C ILE A 273 8.93 -17.49 -13.45
N LEU A 274 7.73 -18.07 -13.54
CA LEU A 274 6.49 -17.39 -13.12
C LEU A 274 6.47 -17.06 -11.63
N GLN A 275 7.00 -17.95 -10.78
CA GLN A 275 7.14 -17.69 -9.35
C GLN A 275 8.09 -16.52 -9.08
N LEU A 276 9.22 -16.46 -9.78
CA LEU A 276 10.17 -15.34 -9.68
C LEU A 276 9.51 -14.03 -10.14
N PHE A 277 8.81 -14.03 -11.26
CA PHE A 277 8.10 -12.87 -11.79
C PHE A 277 7.03 -12.35 -10.80
N ASN A 278 6.19 -13.24 -10.26
CA ASN A 278 5.21 -12.86 -9.25
C ASN A 278 5.87 -12.35 -7.96
N LYS A 279 6.98 -12.98 -7.53
CA LYS A 279 7.76 -12.53 -6.38
C LYS A 279 8.31 -11.13 -6.59
N LEU A 280 8.88 -10.85 -7.77
CA LEU A 280 9.40 -9.54 -8.16
C LEU A 280 8.35 -8.45 -7.95
N GLY A 281 7.19 -8.59 -8.60
CA GLY A 281 6.10 -7.61 -8.51
C GLY A 281 5.60 -7.41 -7.07
N CYS A 282 5.35 -8.50 -6.33
CA CYS A 282 4.87 -8.41 -4.93
C CYS A 282 5.89 -7.76 -3.99
N PHE A 283 7.18 -8.02 -4.18
CA PHE A 283 8.22 -7.46 -3.33
C PHE A 283 8.45 -5.99 -3.64
N ILE A 284 8.47 -5.58 -4.91
CA ILE A 284 8.52 -4.15 -5.28
C ILE A 284 7.30 -3.42 -4.73
N GLU A 285 6.11 -4.01 -4.84
CA GLU A 285 4.88 -3.43 -4.28
C GLU A 285 5.01 -3.21 -2.76
N SER A 286 5.49 -4.22 -2.02
CA SER A 286 5.56 -4.19 -0.56
C SER A 286 6.66 -3.28 -0.01
N TYR A 287 7.84 -3.31 -0.64
CA TYR A 287 9.05 -2.67 -0.12
C TYR A 287 9.34 -1.33 -0.77
N PHE A 288 8.73 -0.98 -1.91
CA PHE A 288 8.93 0.30 -2.57
C PHE A 288 7.61 1.05 -2.79
N ILE A 289 6.66 0.48 -3.54
CA ILE A 289 5.44 1.20 -3.95
C ILE A 289 4.55 1.57 -2.76
N THR A 290 4.31 0.64 -1.85
CA THR A 290 3.50 0.91 -0.64
C THR A 290 4.17 1.98 0.24
N ILE A 291 5.50 1.96 0.34
CA ILE A 291 6.24 2.93 1.16
C ILE A 291 6.19 4.31 0.52
N MET A 292 6.60 4.43 -0.73
CA MET A 292 6.65 5.71 -1.43
C MET A 292 5.24 6.26 -1.69
N GLY A 293 4.24 5.40 -1.85
CA GLY A 293 2.85 5.77 -2.10
C GLY A 293 2.05 5.94 -0.82
N GLN A 294 1.58 4.84 -0.24
CA GLN A 294 0.67 4.90 0.90
C GLN A 294 1.30 5.45 2.17
N TYR A 295 2.62 5.32 2.41
CA TYR A 295 3.20 5.76 3.68
C TYR A 295 3.78 7.18 3.62
N LEU A 296 4.37 7.55 2.49
CA LEU A 296 5.04 8.84 2.28
C LEU A 296 4.31 9.77 1.31
N GLY A 297 3.31 9.28 0.58
CA GLY A 297 2.51 10.10 -0.30
C GLY A 297 3.24 10.64 -1.52
N LEU A 298 4.46 10.19 -1.86
CA LEU A 298 5.25 10.71 -2.97
C LEU A 298 4.73 10.26 -4.33
N ILE A 299 4.32 9.00 -4.43
CA ILE A 299 3.75 8.42 -5.64
C ILE A 299 2.28 8.06 -5.44
N ASN A 300 1.56 7.92 -6.53
CA ASN A 300 0.19 7.47 -6.56
C ASN A 300 0.13 6.12 -7.30
N PRO A 301 0.06 4.99 -6.58
CA PRO A 301 -0.06 3.67 -7.18
C PRO A 301 -1.36 3.53 -7.97
N ILE A 302 -1.28 2.91 -9.15
CA ILE A 302 -2.41 2.70 -10.04
C ILE A 302 -2.43 1.24 -10.48
N ASN A 303 -3.51 0.55 -10.14
CA ASN A 303 -3.76 -0.80 -10.61
C ASN A 303 -4.95 -0.78 -11.57
N THR A 304 -4.72 -1.17 -12.83
CA THR A 304 -5.75 -1.20 -13.89
C THR A 304 -6.72 -2.37 -13.75
N PHE A 305 -6.39 -3.35 -12.88
CA PHE A 305 -7.27 -4.46 -12.55
C PHE A 305 -8.28 -4.09 -11.47
N THR A 306 -9.50 -4.60 -11.60
CA THR A 306 -10.56 -4.38 -10.61
C THR A 306 -10.41 -5.30 -9.41
N PHE A 307 -10.59 -4.75 -8.22
CA PHE A 307 -10.63 -5.53 -6.99
C PHE A 307 -11.99 -6.22 -6.83
N ILE A 308 -12.04 -7.53 -7.10
CA ILE A 308 -13.25 -8.34 -6.96
C ILE A 308 -13.23 -9.02 -5.59
N PHE A 309 -14.05 -8.51 -4.66
CA PHE A 309 -14.08 -8.95 -3.27
C PHE A 309 -14.19 -10.47 -3.08
N PRO A 310 -15.17 -11.20 -3.66
CA PRO A 310 -15.27 -12.65 -3.48
C PRO A 310 -14.00 -13.40 -3.89
N ILE A 311 -13.41 -13.03 -5.02
CA ILE A 311 -12.20 -13.65 -5.57
C ILE A 311 -11.02 -13.39 -4.64
N GLU A 312 -10.86 -12.14 -4.20
CA GLU A 312 -9.72 -11.73 -3.38
C GLU A 312 -9.78 -12.30 -1.96
N ILE A 313 -10.97 -12.32 -1.34
CA ILE A 313 -11.15 -12.93 -0.02
C ILE A 313 -10.90 -14.45 -0.07
N GLN A 314 -11.28 -15.13 -1.16
CA GLN A 314 -10.99 -16.55 -1.30
C GLN A 314 -9.53 -16.87 -1.53
N LYS A 315 -8.81 -16.03 -2.30
CA LYS A 315 -7.35 -16.16 -2.41
C LYS A 315 -6.71 -16.11 -1.02
N TYR A 316 -7.15 -15.20 -0.15
CA TYR A 316 -6.69 -15.16 1.24
C TYR A 316 -7.07 -16.43 2.02
N ALA A 317 -8.33 -16.84 1.97
CA ALA A 317 -8.83 -17.98 2.73
C ALA A 317 -8.20 -19.32 2.31
N LYS A 318 -7.83 -19.50 1.04
CA LYS A 318 -7.19 -20.73 0.56
C LYS A 318 -5.70 -20.77 0.85
N ASN A 319 -5.02 -19.62 0.81
CA ASN A 319 -3.56 -19.58 0.81
C ASN A 319 -2.95 -19.19 2.17
N TYR A 320 -3.73 -18.80 3.18
CA TYR A 320 -3.17 -18.26 4.44
C TYR A 320 -2.37 -19.28 5.28
N ASN A 321 -2.66 -20.58 5.12
CA ASN A 321 -1.95 -21.66 5.81
C ASN A 321 -0.69 -22.12 5.08
N ILE A 322 -0.45 -21.62 3.87
CA ILE A 322 0.76 -21.94 3.13
C ILE A 322 1.90 -21.16 3.79
N ASN A 323 2.97 -21.85 4.18
CA ASN A 323 4.15 -21.24 4.78
C ASN A 323 4.97 -20.50 3.70
N THR A 324 4.43 -19.38 3.22
CA THR A 324 5.02 -18.53 2.18
C THR A 324 5.31 -17.13 2.72
N TYR A 325 6.08 -16.37 1.94
CA TYR A 325 6.26 -14.93 2.15
C TYR A 325 4.89 -14.25 2.15
N LYS A 326 4.57 -13.53 3.23
CA LYS A 326 3.28 -12.83 3.37
C LYS A 326 3.09 -11.77 2.30
N GLU A 327 4.19 -11.25 1.77
CA GLU A 327 4.27 -10.35 0.63
C GLU A 327 3.50 -10.90 -0.57
N LEU A 328 3.74 -12.17 -0.92
CA LEU A 328 3.08 -12.87 -2.05
C LEU A 328 1.58 -13.06 -1.85
N LEU A 329 1.12 -13.01 -0.60
CA LEU A 329 -0.29 -13.18 -0.26
C LEU A 329 -1.00 -11.82 -0.20
N LEU A 330 -0.37 -10.83 0.43
CA LEU A 330 -0.99 -9.58 0.86
C LEU A 330 -0.77 -8.40 -0.11
N PHE A 331 0.16 -8.51 -1.03
CA PHE A 331 0.52 -7.46 -1.96
C PHE A 331 0.35 -7.97 -3.39
N ASN A 332 -0.19 -7.11 -4.26
CA ASN A 332 -0.25 -7.36 -5.69
C ASN A 332 0.51 -6.23 -6.37
N PRO A 333 1.30 -6.52 -7.41
CA PRO A 333 1.96 -5.47 -8.18
C PRO A 333 0.93 -4.49 -8.72
N SER A 334 1.14 -3.20 -8.45
CA SER A 334 0.51 -2.13 -9.19
C SER A 334 0.89 -2.22 -10.67
N SER A 335 0.03 -1.75 -11.58
CA SER A 335 0.34 -1.75 -13.02
C SER A 335 1.35 -0.64 -13.35
N LEU A 336 1.18 0.50 -12.70
CA LEU A 336 1.99 1.70 -12.86
C LEU A 336 1.81 2.62 -11.65
N TYR A 337 2.55 3.72 -11.62
CA TYR A 337 2.30 4.82 -10.69
C TYR A 337 2.71 6.15 -11.32
N ASP A 338 2.06 7.22 -10.87
CA ASP A 338 2.45 8.60 -11.16
C ASP A 338 3.05 9.26 -9.91
N LEU A 339 3.68 10.42 -10.07
CA LEU A 339 3.90 11.30 -8.93
C LEU A 339 2.55 11.79 -8.39
N SER A 340 2.42 11.80 -7.07
CA SER A 340 1.26 12.43 -6.44
C SER A 340 1.42 13.95 -6.45
N ASN A 341 0.35 14.71 -6.22
CA ASN A 341 0.45 16.18 -6.09
C ASN A 341 1.43 16.62 -4.98
N PHE A 342 1.44 15.91 -3.85
CA PHE A 342 2.44 16.10 -2.79
C PHE A 342 3.86 15.79 -3.30
N GLY A 343 4.04 14.69 -4.03
CA GLY A 343 5.33 14.30 -4.59
C GLY A 343 5.87 15.31 -5.61
N GLU A 344 5.01 15.82 -6.49
CA GLU A 344 5.33 16.90 -7.44
C GLU A 344 5.83 18.15 -6.69
N THR A 345 5.12 18.54 -5.63
CA THR A 345 5.50 19.69 -4.79
C THR A 345 6.83 19.45 -4.06
N TYR A 346 7.04 18.25 -3.53
CA TYR A 346 8.24 17.90 -2.76
C TYR A 346 9.51 17.83 -3.62
N ILE A 347 9.42 17.32 -4.85
CA ILE A 347 10.58 17.13 -5.72
C ILE A 347 11.06 18.46 -6.33
N ASP A 348 10.22 19.51 -6.33
CA ASP A 348 10.50 20.84 -6.88
C ASP A 348 11.13 20.77 -8.28
N SER A 349 10.70 19.79 -9.08
CA SER A 349 11.15 19.67 -10.46
C SER A 349 10.19 20.41 -11.37
N LYS A 350 10.73 21.32 -12.17
CA LYS A 350 10.10 21.76 -13.43
C LYS A 350 9.86 20.61 -14.42
N ILE A 351 10.21 19.37 -14.05
CA ILE A 351 9.93 18.17 -14.81
C ILE A 351 8.46 17.85 -14.59
N LYS A 352 7.62 18.39 -15.47
CA LYS A 352 6.32 17.82 -15.77
C LYS A 352 6.58 16.42 -16.37
N GLY A 353 6.78 15.41 -15.53
CA GLY A 353 6.57 14.04 -15.97
C GLY A 353 5.16 13.97 -16.54
N ALA A 354 4.99 13.40 -17.73
CA ALA A 354 3.64 13.19 -18.25
C ALA A 354 2.90 12.30 -17.24
N LYS A 355 1.80 12.80 -16.66
CA LYS A 355 0.90 11.93 -15.91
C LYS A 355 0.47 10.83 -16.86
N ILE A 356 0.78 9.60 -16.50
CA ILE A 356 0.35 8.43 -17.26
C ILE A 356 -1.17 8.34 -17.18
N GLU A 357 -1.73 8.73 -16.04
CA GLU A 357 -3.17 8.83 -15.84
C GLU A 357 -3.76 10.13 -16.42
N ASN A 358 -4.77 9.97 -17.27
CA ASN A 358 -5.66 11.06 -17.67
C ASN A 358 -7.06 10.87 -17.06
N ILE A 359 -7.32 11.45 -15.88
CA ILE A 359 -8.66 11.44 -15.28
C ILE A 359 -9.50 12.53 -15.96
N PRO A 360 -10.70 12.22 -16.48
CA PRO A 360 -11.60 13.21 -17.08
C PRO A 360 -11.86 14.40 -16.15
N GLU A 361 -11.64 15.64 -16.60
CA GLU A 361 -11.80 16.87 -15.79
C GLU A 361 -13.16 16.95 -15.08
N ASN A 362 -14.22 16.54 -15.77
CA ASN A 362 -15.57 16.46 -15.22
C ASN A 362 -16.02 14.99 -15.11
N ILE A 363 -15.89 14.43 -13.91
CA ILE A 363 -16.51 13.13 -13.60
C ILE A 363 -18.02 13.38 -13.43
N ASP A 364 -18.83 12.85 -14.34
CA ASP A 364 -20.29 12.82 -14.16
C ASP A 364 -20.62 11.80 -13.06
N TYR A 365 -20.74 12.31 -11.84
CA TYR A 365 -21.04 11.50 -10.66
C TYR A 365 -22.36 10.76 -10.77
N LYS A 366 -23.37 11.26 -11.52
CA LYS A 366 -24.62 10.53 -11.71
C LYS A 366 -24.39 9.29 -12.58
N LYS A 367 -23.63 9.44 -13.68
CA LYS A 367 -23.22 8.30 -14.52
C LYS A 367 -22.29 7.35 -13.78
N LEU A 368 -21.35 7.86 -12.99
CA LEU A 368 -20.47 7.03 -12.16
C LEU A 368 -21.30 6.21 -11.17
N THR A 369 -22.21 6.85 -10.41
CA THR A 369 -23.12 6.17 -9.49
C THR A 369 -24.00 5.16 -10.21
N TYR A 370 -24.52 5.49 -11.40
CA TYR A 370 -25.29 4.56 -12.22
C TYR A 370 -24.47 3.34 -12.67
N SER A 371 -23.26 3.55 -13.20
CA SER A 371 -22.35 2.50 -13.63
C SER A 371 -21.90 1.62 -12.46
N LEU A 372 -21.59 2.22 -11.32
CA LEU A 372 -21.28 1.50 -10.08
C LEU A 372 -22.50 0.70 -9.62
N ASN A 373 -23.71 1.27 -9.65
CA ASN A 373 -24.95 0.54 -9.35
C ASN A 373 -25.25 -0.60 -10.33
N LYS A 374 -24.90 -0.46 -11.60
CA LYS A 374 -25.02 -1.55 -12.59
C LYS A 374 -24.00 -2.65 -12.34
N LEU A 375 -22.74 -2.30 -12.05
CA LEU A 375 -21.70 -3.24 -11.61
C LEU A 375 -22.08 -3.94 -10.31
N ASN A 376 -22.81 -3.26 -9.42
CA ASN A 376 -23.33 -3.87 -8.19
C ASN A 376 -24.29 -5.03 -8.47
N LYS A 377 -25.19 -4.88 -9.47
CA LYS A 377 -26.04 -6.00 -9.93
C LYS A 377 -25.25 -7.16 -10.52
N PHE A 378 -24.06 -6.90 -11.08
CA PHE A 378 -23.13 -7.95 -11.52
C PHE A 378 -22.34 -8.58 -10.37
N ASN A 379 -22.07 -7.85 -9.28
CA ASN A 379 -21.40 -8.40 -8.10
C ASN A 379 -22.34 -9.20 -7.18
N ASP A 380 -23.66 -9.14 -7.41
CA ASP A 380 -24.65 -10.05 -6.78
C ASP A 380 -24.56 -11.49 -7.32
N ILE A 381 -23.73 -11.73 -8.34
CA ILE A 381 -23.37 -13.06 -8.85
C ILE A 381 -22.62 -13.81 -7.74
N LYS A 382 -23.23 -14.90 -7.24
CA LYS A 382 -22.63 -15.72 -6.18
C LYS A 382 -21.41 -16.45 -6.74
N LEU A 383 -20.47 -16.83 -5.88
CA LEU A 383 -19.30 -17.61 -6.31
C LEU A 383 -19.66 -18.85 -7.14
N ASN A 384 -20.76 -19.52 -6.80
CA ASN A 384 -21.26 -20.67 -7.56
C ASN A 384 -21.62 -20.30 -9.01
N ASP A 385 -22.10 -19.09 -9.26
CA ASP A 385 -22.43 -18.62 -10.60
C ASP A 385 -21.16 -18.38 -11.43
N ILE A 386 -20.05 -17.95 -10.80
CA ILE A 386 -18.74 -17.78 -11.46
C ILE A 386 -18.06 -19.13 -11.74
N LEU A 387 -18.20 -20.10 -10.84
CA LEU A 387 -17.63 -21.45 -11.01
C LEU A 387 -18.42 -22.34 -11.97
N ASN A 388 -19.68 -21.98 -12.27
CA ASN A 388 -20.57 -22.72 -13.17
C ASN A 388 -20.65 -22.13 -14.59
N PHE A 389 -19.92 -21.06 -14.90
CA PHE A 389 -19.63 -20.70 -16.29
C PHE A 389 -18.63 -21.72 -16.86
N ARG A 390 -19.16 -22.80 -17.44
CA ARG A 390 -18.44 -23.69 -18.35
C ARG A 390 -18.49 -23.17 -19.76
#